data_AF-A0A1H6L6Z9-F1
#
_entry.id   AF-A0A1H6L6Z9-F1
#
_cell.length_a   1.000
_cell.length_b   1.000
_cell.length_c   1.000
_cell.angle_alpha   90.00
_cell.angle_beta   90.00
_cell.angle_gamma   90.00
#
_symmetry.space_group_name_H-M   'P 1'
#
loop_
_entity.id
_entity.type
_entity.pdbx_description
1 polymer ?
#
loop_
_entity_poly.entity_id
_entity_poly.type
_entity_poly.pdbx_seq_one_letter_code
_entity_poly.pdbx_strand_id
1 'polypeptide(L)'
;MFEQTEFFHQLSQMSPLLWVAFIPAFLAIYFLPSIIAGFLNRRHLGKIFLANIPAGFSLIAWMALIVWAFTGKQKKAAEQVTQ
;
A
#
# COMPACT_ATOMS: atom_id res chain seq x y z
N MET A 1 12.19 32.63 14.55
CA MET A 1 13.43 31.82 14.49
C MET A 1 13.55 30.79 15.62
N PHE A 2 12.82 30.94 16.75
CA PHE A 2 12.94 30.05 17.93
C PHE A 2 12.08 28.76 17.87
N GLU A 3 10.96 28.77 17.12
CA GLU A 3 10.02 27.63 17.11
C GLU A 3 10.52 26.38 16.38
N GLN A 4 11.40 26.53 15.39
CA GLN A 4 11.91 25.38 14.65
C GLN A 4 12.78 24.49 15.56
N THR A 5 13.64 25.09 16.37
CA THR A 5 14.52 24.36 17.30
C THR A 5 13.77 23.54 18.34
N GLU A 6 12.66 24.06 18.87
CA GLU A 6 11.80 23.36 19.83
C GLU A 6 11.13 22.13 19.19
N PHE A 7 10.64 22.24 17.96
CA PHE A 7 10.06 21.12 17.21
C PHE A 7 11.07 20.00 16.96
N PHE A 8 12.29 20.33 16.55
CA PHE A 8 13.36 19.33 16.35
C PHE A 8 13.77 18.66 17.67
N HIS A 9 13.71 19.38 18.78
CA HIS A 9 14.02 18.84 20.10
C HIS A 9 12.92 17.89 20.60
N GLN A 10 11.65 18.15 20.30
CA GLN A 10 10.55 17.22 20.59
C GLN A 10 10.62 15.94 19.74
N LEU A 11 11.02 16.05 18.47
CA LEU A 11 11.23 14.89 17.60
C LEU A 11 12.43 14.03 18.02
N SER A 12 13.51 14.64 18.53
CA SER A 12 14.69 13.91 19.01
C SER A 12 14.45 13.23 20.36
N GLN A 13 13.49 13.71 21.15
CA GLN A 13 13.03 13.07 22.38
C GLN A 13 12.05 11.91 22.14
N MET A 14 11.50 11.75 20.94
CA MET A 14 10.70 10.58 20.60
C MET A 14 11.59 9.33 20.60
N SER A 15 11.12 8.28 21.27
CA SER A 15 11.86 7.01 21.37
C SER A 15 12.25 6.48 19.98
N PRO A 16 13.53 6.22 19.71
CA PRO A 16 13.98 5.66 18.42
C PRO A 16 13.31 4.34 18.08
N LEU A 17 12.91 3.58 19.11
CA LEU A 17 12.18 2.32 18.97
C LEU A 17 10.81 2.53 18.32
N LEU A 18 10.12 3.63 18.63
CA LEU A 18 8.84 3.95 18.01
C LEU A 18 9.01 4.20 16.51
N TRP A 19 10.06 4.92 16.09
CA TRP A 19 10.36 5.12 14.67
C TRP A 19 10.64 3.80 13.95
N VAL A 20 11.43 2.93 14.57
CA VAL A 20 11.75 1.60 14.03
C VAL A 20 10.52 0.71 13.91
N ALA A 21 9.52 0.84 14.79
CA ALA A 21 8.27 0.10 14.68
C ALA A 21 7.27 0.77 13.71
N PHE A 22 7.18 2.09 13.73
CA PHE A 22 6.20 2.88 12.98
C PHE A 22 6.47 2.82 11.48
N ILE A 23 7.72 2.97 11.04
CA ILE A 23 8.09 2.92 9.62
C ILE A 23 7.64 1.61 8.95
N PRO A 24 8.03 0.41 9.44
CA PRO A 24 7.59 -0.85 8.84
C PRO A 24 6.09 -1.10 9.02
N ALA A 25 5.47 -0.67 10.13
CA ALA A 25 4.02 -0.78 10.30
C ALA A 25 3.26 0.08 9.27
N PHE A 26 3.71 1.31 9.05
CA PHE A 26 3.16 2.20 8.05
C PHE A 26 3.34 1.63 6.64
N LEU A 27 4.53 1.11 6.33
CA LEU A 27 4.79 0.45 5.05
C LEU A 27 3.90 -0.79 4.85
N ALA A 28 3.71 -1.60 5.90
CA ALA A 28 2.85 -2.78 5.86
C ALA A 28 1.39 -2.40 5.59
N ILE A 29 0.89 -1.31 6.19
CA ILE A 29 -0.45 -0.79 5.92
C ILE A 29 -0.52 -0.22 4.50
N TYR A 30 0.44 0.61 4.09
CA TYR A 30 0.46 1.18 2.74
C TYR A 30 0.48 0.10 1.64
N PHE A 31 1.25 -0.98 1.85
CA PHE A 31 1.31 -2.13 0.95
C PHE A 31 0.33 -3.25 1.27
N LEU A 32 -0.61 -3.04 2.19
CA LEU A 32 -1.63 -4.02 2.58
C LEU A 32 -2.41 -4.62 1.39
N PRO A 33 -2.92 -3.84 0.41
CA PRO A 33 -3.59 -4.42 -0.76
C PRO A 33 -2.68 -5.32 -1.60
N SER A 34 -1.38 -5.01 -1.69
CA SER A 34 -0.40 -5.86 -2.39
C SER A 34 -0.13 -7.16 -1.64
N ILE A 35 -0.08 -7.10 -0.31
CA ILE A 35 0.07 -8.27 0.57
C ILE A 35 -1.15 -9.19 0.39
N ILE A 36 -2.36 -8.65 0.50
CA ILE A 36 -3.62 -9.39 0.31
C ILE A 36 -3.67 -10.04 -1.08
N ALA A 37 -3.29 -9.31 -2.12
CA ALA A 37 -3.21 -9.83 -3.49
C ALA A 37 -2.19 -10.97 -3.63
N GLY A 38 -1.07 -10.93 -2.90
CA GLY A 38 -0.10 -12.01 -2.88
C GLY A 38 -0.65 -13.33 -2.33
N PHE A 39 -1.54 -13.27 -1.35
CA PHE A 39 -2.19 -14.45 -0.78
C PHE A 39 -3.40 -14.92 -1.58
N LEU A 40 -4.25 -13.99 -2.06
CA LEU A 40 -5.52 -14.32 -2.71
C LEU A 40 -5.43 -14.41 -4.24
N ASN A 41 -4.45 -13.75 -4.88
CA ASN A 41 -4.42 -13.62 -6.33
C ASN A 41 -2.99 -13.45 -6.91
N ARG A 42 -2.17 -14.50 -6.81
CA ARG A 42 -0.78 -14.56 -7.30
C ARG A 42 -0.60 -14.03 -8.74
N ARG A 43 -1.59 -14.22 -9.61
CA ARG A 43 -1.56 -13.82 -11.02
C ARG A 43 -1.71 -12.30 -11.24
N HIS A 44 -2.39 -11.59 -10.34
CA HIS A 44 -2.65 -10.14 -10.48
C HIS A 44 -1.79 -9.28 -9.55
N LEU A 45 -0.91 -9.92 -8.76
CA LEU A 45 0.01 -9.26 -7.83
C LEU A 45 0.79 -8.13 -8.51
N GLY A 46 1.38 -8.37 -9.68
CA GLY A 46 2.16 -7.35 -10.40
C GLY A 46 1.34 -6.10 -10.77
N LYS A 47 0.07 -6.27 -11.16
CA LYS A 47 -0.80 -5.13 -11.52
C LYS A 47 -1.22 -4.35 -10.28
N ILE A 48 -1.58 -5.04 -9.19
CA ILE A 48 -1.96 -4.40 -7.92
C ILE A 48 -0.76 -3.68 -7.31
N PHE A 49 0.42 -4.27 -7.35
CA PHE A 49 1.65 -3.64 -6.85
C PHE A 49 2.00 -2.37 -7.63
N LEU A 50 1.92 -2.41 -8.97
CA LEU A 50 2.19 -1.24 -9.80
C LEU A 50 1.16 -0.13 -9.58
N ALA A 51 -0.12 -0.50 -9.40
CA ALA A 51 -1.18 0.45 -9.07
C ALA A 51 -1.09 0.98 -7.63
N ASN A 52 -0.41 0.27 -6.72
CA ASN A 52 -0.24 0.71 -5.35
C ASN A 52 0.68 1.93 -5.22
N ILE A 53 1.61 2.11 -6.17
CA ILE A 53 2.52 3.27 -6.21
C ILE A 53 1.73 4.58 -6.36
N PRO A 54 0.86 4.76 -7.38
CA PRO A 54 0.00 5.95 -7.48
C PRO A 54 -1.15 5.93 -6.46
N ALA A 55 -1.61 4.76 -5.99
CA ALA A 55 -2.71 4.69 -5.04
C ALA A 55 -2.39 5.31 -3.67
N GLY A 56 -1.12 5.36 -3.25
CA GLY A 56 -0.78 6.09 -2.04
C GLY A 56 -1.00 7.60 -2.09
N PHE A 57 -1.18 8.16 -3.29
CA PHE A 57 -1.57 9.56 -3.44
C PHE A 57 -3.08 9.77 -3.25
N SER A 58 -3.90 8.71 -3.32
CA SER A 58 -5.36 8.81 -3.26
C SER A 58 -5.98 7.67 -2.43
N LEU A 59 -6.62 8.05 -1.32
CA LEU A 59 -7.31 7.12 -0.43
C LEU A 59 -8.38 6.28 -1.16
N ILE A 60 -9.06 6.86 -2.16
CA ILE A 60 -10.08 6.17 -2.97
C ILE A 60 -9.43 5.07 -3.82
N ALA A 61 -8.30 5.36 -4.47
CA ALA A 61 -7.58 4.37 -5.24
C ALA A 61 -7.06 3.23 -4.34
N TRP A 62 -6.57 3.57 -3.15
CA TRP A 62 -6.13 2.58 -2.16
C TRP A 62 -7.28 1.64 -1.73
N MET A 63 -8.46 2.18 -1.42
CA MET A 63 -9.66 1.39 -1.11
C MET A 63 -10.12 0.52 -2.28
N ALA A 64 -10.08 1.04 -3.52
CA ALA A 64 -10.41 0.27 -4.72
C ALA A 64 -9.44 -0.91 -4.93
N LEU A 65 -8.15 -0.73 -4.66
CA LEU A 65 -7.16 -1.81 -4.71
C LEU A 65 -7.40 -2.88 -3.65
N ILE A 66 -7.83 -2.50 -2.45
CA ILE A 66 -8.22 -3.47 -1.41
C ILE A 66 -9.37 -4.33 -1.90
N VAL A 67 -10.45 -3.69 -2.40
CA VAL A 67 -11.60 -4.42 -2.97
C VAL A 67 -11.16 -5.32 -4.12
N TRP A 68 -10.27 -4.84 -5.00
CA TRP A 68 -9.76 -5.63 -6.12
C TRP A 68 -8.88 -6.81 -5.69
N ALA A 69 -8.07 -6.62 -4.64
CA ALA A 69 -7.25 -7.67 -4.04
C ALA A 69 -8.11 -8.80 -3.46
N PHE A 70 -9.26 -8.47 -2.84
CA PHE A 70 -10.25 -9.45 -2.40
C PHE A 70 -11.07 -10.06 -3.57
N THR A 71 -11.40 -9.26 -4.58
CA THR A 71 -12.28 -9.64 -5.70
C THR A 71 -11.51 -10.32 -6.85
N GLY A 72 -10.38 -10.98 -6.56
CA GLY A 72 -9.45 -11.57 -7.55
C GLY A 72 -10.04 -12.56 -8.57
N LYS A 73 -11.33 -12.87 -8.48
CA LYS A 73 -12.11 -13.58 -9.50
C LYS A 73 -12.67 -12.62 -10.55
N GLN A 74 -11.81 -11.97 -11.33
CA GLN A 74 -12.24 -11.42 -12.61
C GLN A 74 -11.69 -12.29 -13.74
N LYS A 75 -12.60 -13.18 -14.14
CA LYS A 75 -12.75 -13.95 -15.37
C LYS A 75 -11.57 -13.84 -16.33
N LYS A 76 -11.05 -15.01 -16.74
CA LYS A 76 -10.37 -15.17 -18.03
C LYS A 76 -11.12 -14.30 -19.03
N ALA A 77 -10.48 -13.21 -19.49
CA ALA A 77 -10.92 -12.55 -20.70
C ALA A 77 -11.00 -13.68 -21.71
N ALA A 78 -12.22 -13.97 -22.13
CA ALA A 78 -12.47 -15.02 -23.07
C ALA A 78 -11.55 -14.74 -24.27
N GLU A 79 -10.67 -15.70 -24.55
CA GLU A 79 -10.23 -15.98 -25.92
C GLU A 79 -11.51 -16.31 -26.70
N GLN A 80 -12.32 -15.28 -26.98
CA GLN A 80 -13.34 -15.35 -28.00
C GLN A 80 -12.63 -15.09 -29.32
N VAL A 81 -12.06 -16.17 -29.83
CA VAL A 81 -12.23 -16.61 -31.21
C VAL A 81 -11.98 -15.51 -32.24
N THR A 82 -10.73 -15.18 -32.46
CA THR A 82 -10.24 -14.72 -33.76
C THR A 82 -8.86 -15.30 -33.97
N GLN A 83 -8.80 -16.62 -34.20
CA GLN A 83 -7.80 -17.30 -35.03
C GLN A 83 -8.46 -18.52 -35.65
#